data_AF-A0A9W8LVR3-F1
#
_entry.id   AF-A0A9W8LVR3-F1
#
_cell.length_a   1.000
_cell.length_b   1.000
_cell.length_c   1.000
_cell.angle_alpha   90.00
_cell.angle_beta   90.00
_cell.angle_gamma   90.00
#
_symmetry.space_group_name_H-M   'P 1'
#
loop_
_entity.id
_entity.type
_entity.pdbx_description
1 polymer ?
#
loop_
_entity_poly.entity_id
_entity_poly.type
_entity_poly.pdbx_seq_one_letter_code
_entity_poly.pdbx_strand_id
1 'polypeptide(L)'
;MITTLPSLERLHIADFILTDSEMGDFGQTVWTMTNQLVVPFITGLKKLHVRSKLPGHSSNMLVTKLIFLVMQTESLEVLLLSSNLISHAEQAIAYFAPRAPHLGKISVMDELEDSSVALRLES
;
A
#
# COMPACT_ATOMS: atom_id res chain seq x y z
N MET A 1 22.68 6.35 -15.16
CA MET A 1 22.18 5.63 -13.98
C MET A 1 21.25 6.59 -13.26
N ILE A 2 19.93 6.41 -13.38
CA ILE A 2 18.95 7.22 -12.63
C ILE A 2 18.83 6.52 -11.27
N THR A 3 19.54 7.00 -10.26
CA THR A 3 19.70 6.32 -8.95
C THR A 3 18.72 6.79 -7.88
N THR A 4 17.88 7.78 -8.18
CA THR A 4 16.86 8.25 -7.25
C THR A 4 15.59 8.52 -8.05
N LEU A 5 14.51 7.82 -7.75
CA LEU A 5 13.18 8.30 -8.11
C LEU A 5 13.05 9.68 -7.44
N PRO A 6 12.82 10.78 -8.19
CA PRO A 6 12.57 12.08 -7.59
C PRO A 6 11.40 11.94 -6.62
N SER A 7 11.53 12.50 -5.41
CA SER A 7 10.65 12.37 -4.24
C SER A 7 9.22 11.98 -4.59
N LEU A 8 8.97 10.67 -4.68
CA LEU A 8 7.70 10.15 -5.11
C LEU A 8 6.73 10.25 -3.94
N GLU A 9 5.97 11.34 -3.86
CA GLU A 9 5.03 11.57 -2.76
C GLU A 9 3.77 10.71 -2.86
N ARG A 10 3.38 10.32 -4.08
CA ARG A 10 2.15 9.59 -4.37
C ARG A 10 2.40 8.46 -5.34
N LEU A 11 1.91 7.27 -5.02
CA LEU A 11 1.97 6.09 -5.86
C LEU A 11 0.55 5.53 -6.01
N HIS A 12 0.09 5.41 -7.26
CA HIS A 12 -1.19 4.82 -7.59
C HIS A 12 -0.97 3.54 -8.39
N ILE A 13 -1.53 2.45 -7.88
CA ILE A 13 -1.46 1.11 -8.43
C ILE A 13 -2.90 0.66 -8.69
N ALA A 14 -3.35 0.75 -9.93
CA ALA A 14 -4.73 0.49 -10.30
C ALA A 14 -4.93 -0.85 -11.00
N ASP A 15 -6.15 -1.40 -10.90
CA ASP A 15 -6.63 -2.55 -11.68
C ASP A 15 -5.77 -3.82 -11.55
N PHE A 16 -5.31 -4.09 -10.32
CA PHE A 16 -4.60 -5.34 -10.03
C PHE A 16 -5.55 -6.53 -10.17
N ILE A 17 -5.39 -7.28 -11.26
CA ILE A 17 -5.92 -8.62 -11.46
C ILE A 17 -4.71 -9.53 -11.50
N LEU A 18 -4.30 -10.03 -10.34
CA LEU A 18 -3.22 -11.00 -10.24
C LEU A 18 -3.82 -12.39 -10.08
N THR A 19 -3.34 -13.34 -10.85
CA THR A 19 -3.47 -14.77 -10.57
C THR A 19 -2.73 -15.12 -9.27
N ASP A 20 -3.04 -16.27 -8.68
CA ASP A 20 -2.39 -16.70 -7.44
C ASP A 20 -0.86 -16.85 -7.59
N SER A 21 -0.38 -17.27 -8.77
CA SER A 21 1.06 -17.32 -9.09
C SER A 21 1.69 -15.92 -9.12
N GLU A 22 1.04 -14.96 -9.77
CA GLU A 22 1.54 -13.58 -9.85
C GLU A 22 1.52 -12.88 -8.48
N MET A 23 0.58 -13.25 -7.60
CA MET A 23 0.56 -12.79 -6.21
C MET A 23 1.71 -13.39 -5.40
N GLY A 24 2.08 -14.65 -5.67
CA GLY A 24 3.30 -15.28 -5.15
C GLY A 24 4.57 -14.53 -5.57
N ASP A 25 4.67 -14.22 -6.87
CA ASP A 25 5.80 -13.47 -7.45
C ASP A 25 5.87 -12.03 -6.94
N PHE A 26 4.72 -11.36 -6.81
CA PHE A 26 4.63 -10.04 -6.16
C PHE A 26 5.12 -10.11 -4.71
N GLY A 27 4.69 -11.14 -3.98
CA GLY A 27 5.12 -11.38 -2.61
C GLY A 27 6.63 -11.62 -2.49
N GLN A 28 7.23 -12.39 -3.39
CA GLN A 28 8.68 -12.59 -3.45
C GLN A 28 9.42 -11.31 -3.84
N THR A 29 8.87 -10.54 -4.77
CA THR A 29 9.46 -9.26 -5.21
C THR A 29 9.48 -8.26 -4.08
N VAL A 30 8.35 -8.05 -3.38
CA VAL A 30 8.28 -7.21 -2.19
C VAL A 30 9.24 -7.71 -1.12
N TRP A 31 9.23 -9.01 -0.81
CA TRP A 31 10.14 -9.58 0.20
C TRP A 31 11.62 -9.36 -0.16
N THR A 32 11.98 -9.57 -1.42
CA THR A 32 13.35 -9.35 -1.92
C THR A 32 13.72 -7.88 -1.81
N MET A 33 12.83 -6.98 -2.21
CA MET A 33 13.03 -5.54 -2.09
C MET A 33 13.20 -5.09 -0.65
N THR A 34 12.38 -5.60 0.28
CA THR A 34 12.47 -5.27 1.70
C THR A 34 13.72 -5.83 2.39
N ASN A 35 14.29 -6.93 1.88
CA ASN A 35 15.49 -7.57 2.45
C ASN A 35 16.80 -7.16 1.75
N GLN A 36 16.73 -6.37 0.68
CA GLN A 36 17.93 -5.80 0.08
C GLN A 36 18.41 -4.62 0.93
N LEU A 37 19.57 -4.82 1.56
CA LEU A 37 20.20 -3.96 2.59
C LEU A 37 20.46 -2.49 2.22
N VAL A 38 20.20 -2.02 0.99
CA VAL A 38 20.55 -0.66 0.57
C VAL A 38 19.62 -0.13 -0.53
N VAL A 39 18.32 -0.02 -0.30
CA VAL A 39 17.52 1.06 -0.91
C VAL A 39 16.35 1.38 0.03
N PRO A 40 16.26 2.57 0.65
CA PRO A 40 15.02 3.01 1.23
C PRO A 40 14.00 3.12 0.10
N PHE A 41 13.16 2.09 -0.04
CA PHE A 41 12.51 1.75 -1.31
C PHE A 41 11.70 2.92 -1.88
N ILE A 42 11.13 3.77 -1.02
CA ILE A 42 10.60 5.08 -1.41
C ILE A 42 10.68 6.04 -0.20
N THR A 43 11.82 6.71 0.04
CA THR A 43 11.84 7.83 0.99
C THR A 43 10.92 8.94 0.49
N GLY A 44 9.86 9.25 1.24
CA GLY A 44 8.97 10.37 0.97
C GLY A 44 7.62 10.02 0.36
N LEU A 45 7.30 8.73 0.15
CA LEU A 45 5.94 8.34 -0.21
C LEU A 45 5.00 8.64 0.96
N LYS A 46 4.05 9.55 0.73
CA LYS A 46 3.02 9.95 1.71
C LYS A 46 1.68 9.29 1.45
N LYS A 47 1.38 8.97 0.19
CA LYS A 47 0.10 8.39 -0.22
C LYS A 47 0.27 7.22 -1.16
N LEU A 48 -0.29 6.07 -0.78
CA LEU A 48 -0.33 4.85 -1.58
C LEU A 48 -1.79 4.55 -1.89
N HIS A 49 -2.13 4.44 -3.18
CA HIS A 49 -3.46 4.07 -3.63
C HIS A 49 -3.39 2.74 -4.37
N VAL A 50 -4.13 1.74 -3.89
CA VAL A 50 -4.21 0.42 -4.51
C VAL A 50 -5.66 0.08 -4.83
N ARG A 51 -5.97 -0.08 -6.11
CA ARG A 51 -7.26 -0.57 -6.60
C ARG A 51 -7.16 -2.02 -7.03
N SER A 52 -8.07 -2.86 -6.55
CA SER A 52 -8.08 -4.28 -6.92
C SER A 52 -9.48 -4.89 -6.84
N LYS A 53 -9.78 -5.79 -7.79
CA LYS A 53 -11.05 -6.53 -7.90
C LYS A 53 -10.90 -7.99 -7.51
N LEU A 54 -10.05 -8.28 -6.53
CA LEU A 54 -9.74 -9.64 -6.14
C LEU A 54 -10.83 -10.28 -5.25
N PRO A 55 -11.06 -11.60 -5.38
CA PRO A 55 -11.89 -12.38 -4.47
C PRO A 55 -11.16 -12.65 -3.14
N GLY A 56 -11.94 -12.89 -2.07
CA GLY A 56 -11.52 -12.74 -0.67
C GLY A 56 -10.18 -13.35 -0.21
N HIS A 57 -9.78 -14.55 -0.67
CA HIS A 57 -8.49 -15.13 -0.26
C HIS A 57 -7.30 -14.33 -0.81
N SER A 58 -7.37 -13.93 -2.08
CA SER A 58 -6.35 -13.13 -2.75
C SER A 58 -6.30 -11.70 -2.19
N SER A 59 -7.41 -11.19 -1.63
CA SER A 59 -7.46 -9.91 -0.90
C SER A 59 -6.61 -9.92 0.37
N ASN A 60 -6.74 -10.95 1.21
CA ASN A 60 -5.91 -11.09 2.42
C ASN A 60 -4.42 -11.17 2.10
N MET A 61 -4.07 -11.93 1.06
CA MET A 61 -2.68 -12.08 0.63
C MET A 61 -2.12 -10.76 0.11
N LEU A 62 -2.85 -10.06 -0.77
CA LEU A 62 -2.49 -8.74 -1.28
C LEU A 62 -2.26 -7.75 -0.13
N VAL A 63 -3.23 -7.62 0.78
CA VAL A 63 -3.15 -6.70 1.91
C VAL A 63 -1.94 -7.00 2.80
N THR A 64 -1.69 -8.27 3.10
CA THR A 64 -0.54 -8.65 3.91
C THR A 64 0.76 -8.19 3.24
N LYS A 65 0.91 -8.40 1.92
CA LYS A 65 2.09 -7.94 1.17
C LYS A 65 2.19 -6.41 1.13
N LEU A 66 1.06 -5.72 0.98
CA LEU A 66 1.01 -4.25 1.05
C LEU A 66 1.48 -3.74 2.42
N ILE A 67 1.04 -4.34 3.53
CA ILE A 67 1.48 -3.92 4.86
C ILE A 67 2.99 -4.13 5.05
N PHE A 68 3.57 -5.20 4.52
CA PHE A 68 5.04 -5.35 4.53
C PHE A 68 5.76 -4.20 3.79
N LEU A 69 5.23 -3.75 2.66
CA LEU A 69 5.76 -2.58 1.94
C LEU A 69 5.60 -1.30 2.77
N VAL A 70 4.42 -1.10 3.36
CA VAL A 70 4.09 0.06 4.18
C VAL A 70 4.98 0.14 5.42
N MET A 71 5.29 -0.99 6.06
CA MET A 71 6.21 -1.07 7.20
C MET A 71 7.62 -0.55 6.89
N GLN A 72 8.04 -0.60 5.62
CA GLN A 72 9.32 -0.07 5.16
C GLN A 72 9.23 1.38 4.67
N THR A 73 8.04 1.98 4.72
CA THR A 73 7.73 3.32 4.20
C THR A 73 7.24 4.21 5.34
N GLU A 74 8.14 4.60 6.25
CA GLU A 74 7.77 5.38 7.45
C GLU A 74 7.15 6.75 7.14
N SER A 75 7.35 7.28 5.93
CA SER A 75 6.75 8.54 5.48
C SER A 75 5.28 8.41 5.05
N LEU A 76 4.73 7.19 5.00
CA LEU A 76 3.37 6.98 4.52
C LEU A 76 2.34 7.48 5.54
N GLU A 77 1.41 8.30 5.07
CA GLU A 77 0.35 8.91 5.87
C GLU A 77 -1.03 8.36 5.48
N VAL A 78 -1.24 8.06 4.20
CA VAL A 78 -2.54 7.66 3.65
C VAL A 78 -2.43 6.40 2.79
N LEU A 79 -3.29 5.42 3.07
CA LEU A 79 -3.48 4.20 2.28
C LEU A 79 -4.90 4.18 1.72
N LEU A 80 -5.05 4.47 0.43
CA LEU A 80 -6.33 4.37 -0.28
C LEU A 80 -6.50 2.98 -0.86
N LEU A 81 -7.62 2.32 -0.56
CA LEU A 81 -7.91 0.97 -1.00
C LEU A 81 -9.32 0.87 -1.57
N SER A 82 -9.55 -0.11 -2.45
CA SER A 82 -10.91 -0.56 -2.77
C SER A 82 -11.62 -1.04 -1.50
N SER A 83 -12.93 -0.80 -1.40
CA SER A 83 -13.74 -1.02 -0.18
C SER A 83 -13.61 -2.44 0.39
N ASN A 84 -13.49 -3.44 -0.49
CA ASN A 84 -13.34 -4.85 -0.14
C ASN A 84 -11.98 -5.20 0.53
N LEU A 85 -11.01 -4.29 0.56
CA LEU A 85 -9.69 -4.49 1.14
C LEU A 85 -9.48 -3.75 2.47
N ILE A 86 -10.33 -2.76 2.78
CA ILE A 86 -10.16 -1.87 3.95
C ILE A 86 -10.15 -2.66 5.25
N SER A 87 -11.17 -3.50 5.49
CA SER A 87 -11.27 -4.27 6.74
C SER A 87 -10.09 -5.22 6.94
N HIS A 88 -9.58 -5.81 5.87
CA HIS A 88 -8.38 -6.64 5.89
C HIS A 88 -7.14 -5.80 6.23
N ALA A 89 -7.03 -4.59 5.68
CA ALA A 89 -5.90 -3.70 5.93
C ALA A 89 -5.87 -3.19 7.37
N GLU A 90 -7.01 -2.81 7.93
CA GLU A 90 -7.14 -2.41 9.33
C GLU A 90 -6.73 -3.55 10.28
N GLN A 91 -7.19 -4.78 10.01
CA GLN A 91 -6.80 -5.96 10.79
C GLN A 91 -5.28 -6.21 10.73
N ALA A 92 -4.70 -6.12 9.53
CA ALA A 92 -3.27 -6.30 9.35
C ALA A 92 -2.47 -5.18 10.05
N ILE A 93 -2.88 -3.91 9.93
CA ILE A 93 -2.27 -2.79 10.65
C ILE A 93 -2.33 -3.02 12.15
N ALA A 94 -3.48 -3.39 12.70
CA ALA A 94 -3.63 -3.67 14.13
C ALA A 94 -2.69 -4.80 14.59
N TYR A 95 -2.53 -5.85 13.76
CA TYR A 95 -1.62 -6.97 14.05
C TYR A 95 -0.14 -6.56 14.04
N PHE A 96 0.27 -5.69 13.11
CA PHE A 96 1.68 -5.30 12.92
C PHE A 96 2.07 -4.02 13.68
N ALA A 97 1.12 -3.20 14.14
CA ALA A 97 1.36 -1.95 14.87
C ALA A 97 2.29 -2.10 16.09
N PRO A 98 2.25 -3.18 16.90
CA PRO A 98 3.20 -3.38 18.00
C PRO A 98 4.68 -3.45 17.55
N ARG A 99 4.93 -3.87 16.30
CA ARG A 99 6.27 -4.00 15.72
C ARG A 99 6.68 -2.80 14.86
N ALA A 100 5.70 -2.10 14.30
CA ALA A 100 5.88 -0.90 13.49
C ALA A 100 4.88 0.18 13.92
N PRO A 101 5.18 0.96 14.98
CA PRO A 101 4.21 1.91 15.55
C PRO A 101 3.74 3.00 14.61
N HIS A 102 4.52 3.33 13.57
CA HIS A 102 4.12 4.31 12.54
C HIS A 102 2.88 3.85 11.76
N LEU A 103 2.62 2.54 11.65
CA LEU A 103 1.42 2.01 11.00
C LEU A 103 0.13 2.52 11.65
N GLY A 104 0.14 2.75 12.96
CA GLY A 104 -1.02 3.27 13.69
C GLY A 104 -1.37 4.72 13.37
N LYS A 105 -0.51 5.43 12.62
CA LYS A 105 -0.75 6.80 12.16
C LYS A 105 -1.31 6.86 10.73
N ILE A 106 -1.36 5.71 10.05
CA ILE A 106 -1.78 5.65 8.65
C ILE A 106 -3.30 5.68 8.59
N SER A 107 -3.82 6.63 7.81
CA SER A 107 -5.25 6.70 7.52
C SER A 107 -5.57 5.74 6.38
N VAL A 108 -6.34 4.69 6.66
CA VAL A 108 -6.89 3.80 5.63
C VAL A 108 -8.24 4.37 5.20
N MET A 109 -8.41 4.61 3.90
CA MET A 109 -9.65 5.19 3.38
C MET A 109 -10.08 4.48 2.10
N ASP A 110 -11.36 4.61 1.78
CA ASP A 110 -11.88 4.14 0.50
C ASP A 110 -11.36 5.01 -0.65
N GLU A 111 -10.97 4.38 -1.75
CA GLU A 111 -10.55 5.10 -2.95
C GLU A 111 -11.63 6.04 -3.52
N LEU A 112 -12.92 5.74 -3.29
CA LEU A 112 -14.02 6.58 -3.74
C LEU A 112 -14.18 7.85 -2.88
N GLU A 113 -13.71 7.83 -1.64
CA GLU A 113 -13.76 9.00 -0.76
C GLU A 113 -12.78 10.08 -1.21
N ASP A 114 -11.60 9.71 -1.73
CA ASP A 114 -10.61 10.66 -2.25
C ASP A 114 -11.12 11.43 -3.47
N SER A 115 -11.91 10.76 -4.32
CA SER A 115 -12.53 11.38 -5.50
C SER A 115 -13.57 12.44 -5.12
N SER A 116 -14.26 12.24 -3.99
CA SER A 116 -15.28 13.17 -3.50
C SER A 116 -14.69 14.45 -2.87
N VAL A 117 -13.45 14.40 -2.39
CA VAL A 117 -12.72 15.56 -1.88
C VAL A 117 -12.15 16.41 -3.01
N ALA A 118 -11.64 15.77 -4.07
CA ALA A 118 -11.14 16.47 -5.26
C ALA A 118 -12.26 17.29 -5.97
N LEU A 119 -13.47 16.72 -6.06
CA LEU A 119 -14.64 17.36 -6.70
C LEU A 119 -15.21 18.57 -5.93
N ARG A 120 -14.91 18.72 -4.63
CA ARG A 120 -15.40 19.85 -3.80
C ARG A 120 -14.52 21.09 -3.86
N LEU A 121 -13.31 20.97 -4.41
CA LEU A 121 -12.35 22.08 -4.53
C LEU A 121 -12.43 22.77 -5.90
N GLU A 122 -13.20 22.22 -6.85
CA GLU A 122 -13.39 22.75 -8.21
C GLU A 122 -14.77 23.38 -8.44
N SER A 123 -15.57 23.57 -7.39
CA SER A 123 -16.91 24.17 -7.40
C SER A 123 -16.99 25.34 -6.42
#